data_AF-A0A7K7KF14-F1
#
_entry.id   AF-A0A7K7KF14-F1
#
_cell.length_a   1.000
_cell.length_b   1.000
_cell.length_c   1.000
_cell.angle_alpha   90.00
_cell.angle_beta   90.00
_cell.angle_gamma   90.00
#
_symmetry.space_group_name_H-M   'P 1'
#
loop_
_entity.id
_entity.type
_entity.pdbx_description
1 polymer ?
#
loop_
_entity_poly.entity_id
_entity_poly.type
_entity_poly.pdbx_seq_one_letter_code
_entity_poly.pdbx_strand_id
1 'polypeptide(L)'
;QLLGNQDHIKAELEKLKKRHEEQQQKLEERVLALGQELQEAKGAAGAVRAEHSAVLLSSQGRLREVEAENARLQLQLKELNEEYRCRLAQCLGDLANYMDSKPSSVPGHSKAPAGHAAMQNFVDSMLRDIQASYRRREEQLARAARGYRKRLKELAKKHENLLIAYGLQREQIRTLGSSAMDCGPAELHLCITDPELLTNSARELNRLREQKAKLEVQLQELQQ
;
A
#
# COMPACT_ATOMS: atom_id res chain seq x y z
N GLN A 1 51.21 50.92 51.08
CA GLN A 1 49.93 50.17 51.04
C GLN A 1 49.67 49.47 49.68
N LEU A 2 50.65 49.34 48.76
CA LEU A 2 50.42 48.74 47.44
C LEU A 2 50.40 47.20 47.41
N LEU A 3 51.10 46.52 48.33
CA LEU A 3 51.22 45.05 48.33
C LEU A 3 49.89 44.35 48.67
N GLY A 4 49.09 44.90 49.60
CA GLY A 4 47.80 44.32 49.99
C GLY A 4 46.75 44.30 48.87
N ASN A 5 46.81 45.26 47.94
CA ASN A 5 45.93 45.29 46.77
C ASN A 5 46.35 44.25 45.72
N GLN A 6 47.65 43.96 45.62
CA GLN A 6 48.19 42.99 44.67
C GLN A 6 47.82 41.55 45.05
N ASP A 7 47.86 41.23 46.35
CA ASP A 7 47.46 39.91 46.85
C ASP A 7 45.94 39.70 46.78
N HIS A 8 45.15 40.77 47.01
CA HIS A 8 43.71 40.72 46.84
C HIS A 8 43.29 40.45 45.38
N ILE A 9 43.93 41.12 44.42
CA ILE A 9 43.68 40.90 42.99
C ILE A 9 44.07 39.48 42.57
N LYS A 10 45.19 38.95 43.07
CA LYS A 10 45.61 37.56 42.83
C LYS A 10 44.58 36.56 43.38
N ALA A 11 44.06 36.79 44.58
CA ALA A 11 43.06 35.91 45.18
C ALA A 11 41.74 35.90 44.39
N GLU A 12 41.29 37.04 43.90
CA GLU A 12 40.09 37.13 43.06
C GLU A 12 40.30 36.49 41.67
N LEU A 13 41.50 36.61 41.09
CA LEU A 13 41.88 35.92 39.86
C LEU A 13 41.88 34.40 40.02
N GLU A 14 42.43 33.88 41.13
CA GLU A 14 42.39 32.45 41.44
C GLU A 14 40.95 31.94 41.63
N LYS A 15 40.10 32.70 42.34
CA LYS A 15 38.66 32.36 42.44
C LYS A 15 37.95 32.39 41.09
N LEU A 16 38.27 33.33 40.22
CA LEU A 16 37.69 33.41 38.88
C LEU A 16 38.15 32.23 38.02
N LYS A 17 39.44 31.91 38.06
CA LYS A 17 40.04 30.77 37.35
C LYS A 17 39.41 29.45 37.80
N LYS A 18 39.30 29.23 39.11
CA LYS A 18 38.67 28.04 39.66
C LYS A 18 37.19 27.91 39.27
N ARG A 19 36.42 29.01 39.30
CA ARG A 19 35.02 29.02 38.81
C ARG A 19 34.95 28.69 37.32
N HIS A 20 35.87 29.21 36.52
CA HIS A 20 35.93 28.92 35.11
C HIS A 20 36.30 27.46 34.85
N GLU A 21 37.27 26.89 35.57
CA GLU A 21 37.63 25.47 35.49
C GLU A 21 36.46 24.57 35.89
N GLU A 22 35.74 24.88 36.97
CA GLU A 22 34.55 24.15 37.40
C GLU A 22 33.42 24.23 36.35
N GLN A 23 33.22 25.40 35.74
CA GLN A 23 32.25 25.57 34.64
C GLN A 23 32.67 24.81 33.38
N GLN A 24 33.96 24.83 33.04
CA GLN A 24 34.52 24.10 31.91
C GLN A 24 34.32 22.60 32.09
N GLN A 25 34.66 22.07 33.27
CA GLN A 25 34.49 20.66 33.61
C GLN A 25 33.01 20.24 33.57
N LYS A 26 32.12 21.08 34.10
CA LYS A 26 30.67 20.82 34.05
C LYS A 26 30.12 20.83 32.63
N LEU A 27 30.66 21.67 31.75
CA LEU A 27 30.30 21.69 30.32
C LEU A 27 30.83 20.44 29.61
N GLU A 28 32.08 20.03 29.88
CA GLU A 28 32.68 18.81 29.33
C GLU A 28 31.89 17.56 29.74
N GLU A 29 31.54 17.43 31.02
CA GLU A 29 30.67 16.36 31.54
C GLU A 29 29.30 16.36 30.85
N ARG A 30 28.71 17.54 30.63
CA ARG A 30 27.42 17.65 29.96
C ARG A 30 27.48 17.31 28.48
N VAL A 31 28.57 17.65 27.80
CA VAL A 31 28.81 17.27 26.39
C VAL A 31 29.00 15.76 26.29
N LEU A 32 29.74 15.14 27.22
CA LEU A 32 29.89 13.69 27.29
C LEU A 32 28.55 12.99 27.52
N ALA A 33 27.75 13.45 28.47
CA ALA A 33 26.42 12.90 28.75
C ALA A 33 25.48 13.02 27.53
N LEU A 34 25.42 14.21 26.91
CA LEU A 34 24.63 14.41 25.69
C LEU A 34 25.13 13.54 24.52
N GLY A 35 26.44 13.30 24.42
CA GLY A 35 27.03 12.40 23.42
C GLY A 35 26.61 10.95 23.62
N GLN A 36 26.55 10.49 24.87
CA GLN A 36 26.05 9.15 25.22
C GLN A 36 24.55 9.03 24.93
N GLU A 37 23.74 9.98 25.39
CA GLU A 37 22.29 10.00 25.12
C GLU A 37 21.99 10.03 23.61
N LEU A 38 22.75 10.80 22.83
CA LEU A 38 22.62 10.85 21.37
C LEU A 38 22.95 9.50 20.74
N GLN A 39 24.01 8.84 21.20
CA GLN A 39 24.43 7.53 20.68
C GLN A 39 23.40 6.45 21.01
N GLU A 40 22.86 6.45 22.23
CA GLU A 40 21.79 5.55 22.65
C GLU A 40 20.51 5.80 21.86
N ALA A 41 20.10 7.06 21.68
CA ALA A 41 18.93 7.42 20.89
C ALA A 41 19.08 6.99 19.42
N LYS A 42 20.27 7.16 18.82
CA LYS A 42 20.58 6.67 17.47
C LYS A 42 20.53 5.15 17.39
N GLY A 43 21.06 4.45 18.39
CA GLY A 43 21.00 2.99 18.49
C GLY A 43 19.56 2.48 18.57
N ALA A 44 18.75 3.07 19.45
CA ALA A 44 17.33 2.73 19.61
C ALA A 44 16.53 3.01 18.32
N ALA A 45 16.74 4.16 17.69
CA ALA A 45 16.10 4.48 16.41
C ALA A 45 16.53 3.52 15.28
N GLY A 46 17.80 3.09 15.27
CA GLY A 46 18.30 2.09 14.35
C GLY A 46 17.66 0.71 14.56
N ALA A 47 17.54 0.28 15.81
CA ALA A 47 16.88 -0.98 16.17
C ALA A 47 15.40 -0.99 15.75
N VAL A 48 14.65 0.06 16.09
CA VAL A 48 13.25 0.22 15.69
C VAL A 48 13.09 0.23 14.16
N ARG A 49 14.01 0.88 13.43
CA ARG A 49 14.01 0.87 11.95
C ARG A 49 14.27 -0.54 11.39
N ALA A 50 15.20 -1.28 11.98
CA ALA A 50 15.49 -2.66 11.57
C ALA A 50 14.30 -3.59 11.84
N GLU A 51 13.67 -3.47 13.01
CA GLU A 51 12.45 -4.21 13.37
C GLU A 51 11.30 -3.93 12.40
N HIS A 52 11.02 -2.65 12.10
CA HIS A 52 9.99 -2.28 11.13
C HIS A 52 10.30 -2.82 9.73
N SER A 53 11.56 -2.78 9.30
CA SER A 53 11.97 -3.34 8.01
C SER A 53 11.78 -4.86 7.97
N ALA A 54 12.12 -5.58 9.04
CA ALA A 54 11.90 -7.03 9.15
C ALA A 54 10.42 -7.39 9.12
N VAL A 55 9.57 -6.65 9.85
CA VAL A 55 8.11 -6.85 9.86
C VAL A 55 7.50 -6.55 8.48
N LEU A 56 7.97 -5.50 7.81
CA LEU A 56 7.51 -5.17 6.46
C LEU A 56 7.86 -6.28 5.46
N LEU A 57 9.10 -6.78 5.48
CA LEU A 57 9.54 -7.87 4.61
C LEU A 57 8.75 -9.16 4.87
N SER A 58 8.52 -9.51 6.14
CA SER A 58 7.71 -10.67 6.54
C SER A 58 6.25 -10.54 6.07
N SER A 59 5.65 -9.35 6.25
CA SER A 59 4.27 -9.11 5.79
C SER A 59 4.15 -9.14 4.27
N GLN A 60 5.16 -8.63 3.55
CA GLN A 60 5.22 -8.71 2.10
C GLN A 60 5.41 -10.16 1.60
N GLY A 61 6.17 -10.99 2.32
CA GLY A 61 6.27 -12.42 2.06
C GLY A 61 4.93 -13.13 2.22
N ARG A 62 4.24 -12.91 3.35
CA ARG A 62 2.89 -13.44 3.58
C ARG A 62 1.87 -12.98 2.54
N LEU A 63 1.96 -11.74 2.08
CA LEU A 63 1.09 -11.23 1.01
C LEU A 63 1.28 -12.06 -0.28
N ARG A 64 2.54 -12.31 -0.68
CA ARG A 64 2.84 -13.11 -1.88
C ARG A 64 2.38 -14.55 -1.75
N GLU A 65 2.52 -15.16 -0.57
CA GLU A 65 2.02 -16.50 -0.29
C GLU A 65 0.49 -16.57 -0.45
N VAL A 66 -0.23 -15.63 0.17
CA VAL A 66 -1.70 -15.54 0.06
C VAL A 66 -2.14 -15.26 -1.38
N GLU A 67 -1.41 -14.43 -2.12
CA GLU A 67 -1.67 -14.18 -3.54
C GLU A 67 -1.49 -15.45 -4.39
N ALA A 68 -0.43 -16.22 -4.13
CA ALA A 68 -0.18 -17.49 -4.82
C ALA A 68 -1.25 -18.54 -4.48
N GLU A 69 -1.65 -18.65 -3.21
CA GLU A 69 -2.75 -19.51 -2.78
C GLU A 69 -4.07 -19.10 -3.42
N ASN A 70 -4.37 -17.80 -3.50
CA ASN A 70 -5.58 -17.30 -4.15
C ASN A 70 -5.58 -17.65 -5.64
N ALA A 71 -4.46 -17.46 -6.34
CA ALA A 71 -4.32 -17.85 -7.74
C ALA A 71 -4.53 -19.36 -7.94
N ARG A 72 -3.97 -20.19 -7.05
CA ARG A 72 -4.15 -21.65 -7.05
C ARG A 72 -5.61 -22.05 -6.82
N LEU A 73 -6.26 -21.48 -5.80
CA LEU A 73 -7.68 -21.73 -5.50
C LEU A 73 -8.58 -21.29 -6.64
N GLN A 74 -8.29 -20.16 -7.27
CA GLN A 74 -9.03 -19.70 -8.46
C GLN A 74 -8.91 -20.68 -9.63
N LEU A 75 -7.72 -21.27 -9.85
CA LEU A 75 -7.53 -22.29 -10.87
C LEU A 75 -8.35 -23.55 -10.56
N GLN A 76 -8.26 -24.05 -9.32
CA GLN A 76 -9.04 -25.22 -8.88
C GLN A 76 -10.54 -25.01 -9.02
N LEU A 77 -11.03 -23.80 -8.70
CA LEU A 77 -12.44 -23.43 -8.88
C LEU A 77 -12.85 -23.48 -10.36
N LYS A 78 -11.99 -23.02 -11.27
CA LYS A 78 -12.25 -23.07 -12.72
C LYS A 78 -12.30 -24.50 -13.23
N GLU A 79 -11.32 -25.32 -12.85
CA GLU A 79 -11.25 -26.74 -13.23
C GLU A 79 -12.48 -27.51 -12.74
N LEU A 80 -12.85 -27.33 -11.46
CA LEU A 80 -14.02 -27.98 -10.88
C LEU A 80 -15.31 -27.50 -11.56
N ASN A 81 -15.43 -26.20 -11.85
CA ASN A 81 -16.60 -25.68 -12.55
C ASN A 81 -16.72 -26.26 -13.96
N GLU A 82 -15.60 -26.38 -14.68
CA GLU A 82 -15.57 -27.00 -15.99
C GLU A 82 -15.95 -28.48 -15.92
N GLU A 83 -15.42 -29.23 -14.94
CA GLU A 83 -15.82 -30.62 -14.71
C GLU A 83 -17.32 -30.75 -14.44
N TYR A 84 -17.90 -29.88 -13.61
CA TYR A 84 -19.34 -29.85 -13.38
C TYR A 84 -20.12 -29.55 -14.67
N ARG A 85 -19.65 -28.63 -15.51
CA ARG A 85 -20.28 -28.35 -16.81
C ARG A 85 -20.20 -29.54 -17.74
N CYS A 86 -19.05 -30.21 -17.85
CA CYS A 86 -18.88 -31.41 -18.67
C CYS A 86 -19.82 -32.53 -18.22
N ARG A 87 -19.90 -32.81 -16.91
CA ARG A 87 -20.80 -33.82 -16.36
C ARG A 87 -22.27 -33.46 -16.61
N LEU A 88 -22.66 -32.21 -16.40
CA LEU A 88 -24.02 -31.75 -16.67
C LEU A 88 -24.39 -31.90 -18.16
N ALA A 89 -23.48 -31.54 -19.06
CA ALA A 89 -23.66 -31.67 -20.50
C ALA A 89 -23.79 -33.15 -20.93
N GLN A 90 -22.97 -34.04 -20.35
CA GLN A 90 -23.08 -35.49 -20.56
C GLN A 90 -24.41 -36.03 -20.06
N CYS A 91 -24.85 -35.69 -18.84
CA CYS A 91 -26.15 -36.12 -18.34
C CYS A 91 -27.32 -35.64 -19.21
N LEU A 92 -27.27 -34.41 -19.73
CA LEU A 92 -28.27 -33.89 -20.66
C LEU A 92 -28.22 -34.62 -22.01
N GLY A 93 -27.03 -34.93 -22.52
CA GLY A 93 -26.84 -35.71 -23.75
C GLY A 93 -27.33 -37.15 -23.61
N ASP A 94 -27.01 -37.82 -22.52
CA ASP A 94 -27.47 -39.18 -22.21
C ASP A 94 -29.00 -39.23 -22.05
N LEU A 95 -29.59 -38.21 -21.42
CA LEU A 95 -31.04 -38.08 -21.32
C LEU A 95 -31.70 -37.90 -22.70
N ALA A 96 -31.12 -37.07 -23.57
CA ALA A 96 -31.59 -36.88 -24.93
C ALA A 96 -31.48 -38.18 -25.76
N ASN A 97 -30.32 -38.84 -25.73
CA ASN A 97 -30.07 -40.10 -26.40
C ASN A 97 -30.98 -41.23 -25.90
N TYR A 98 -31.24 -41.30 -24.59
CA TYR A 98 -32.18 -42.26 -23.99
C TYR A 98 -33.62 -42.05 -24.48
N MET A 99 -34.01 -40.81 -24.75
CA MET A 99 -35.34 -40.49 -25.28
C MET A 99 -35.45 -40.78 -26.78
N ASP A 100 -34.41 -40.50 -27.58
CA ASP A 100 -34.34 -40.84 -29.01
C ASP A 100 -34.30 -42.36 -29.26
N SER A 101 -33.68 -43.10 -28.34
CA SER A 101 -33.54 -44.56 -28.42
C SER A 101 -34.74 -45.35 -27.87
N LYS A 102 -35.81 -44.69 -27.40
CA LYS A 102 -37.11 -45.34 -27.17
C LYS A 102 -37.90 -45.37 -28.50
N PRO A 103 -37.91 -46.49 -29.26
CA PRO A 103 -38.86 -46.61 -30.36
C PRO A 103 -40.28 -46.58 -29.78
N SER A 104 -41.19 -45.87 -30.45
CA SER A 104 -42.62 -45.92 -30.10
C SER A 104 -43.09 -47.37 -30.19
N SER A 105 -43.17 -48.08 -29.06
CA SER A 105 -43.57 -49.48 -29.02
C SER A 105 -45.10 -49.63 -29.15
N VAL A 106 -45.72 -48.98 -30.14
CA VAL A 106 -47.09 -49.28 -30.56
C VAL A 106 -47.21 -48.96 -32.06
N PRO A 107 -47.44 -49.95 -32.94
CA PRO A 107 -47.94 -49.68 -34.28
C PRO A 107 -49.42 -49.29 -34.15
N GLY A 108 -49.68 -47.99 -34.10
CA GLY A 108 -51.04 -47.44 -34.13
C GLY A 108 -51.25 -46.27 -33.18
N HIS A 109 -51.66 -45.13 -33.76
CA HIS A 109 -52.14 -43.91 -33.10
C HIS A 109 -51.05 -43.00 -32.51
N SER A 110 -50.57 -42.11 -33.37
CA SER A 110 -49.72 -40.96 -33.12
C SER A 110 -50.27 -40.03 -32.04
N LYS A 111 -49.83 -40.23 -30.78
CA LYS A 111 -49.80 -39.18 -29.76
C LYS A 111 -48.48 -39.24 -28.98
N ALA A 112 -47.39 -38.94 -29.67
CA ALA A 112 -46.11 -38.62 -29.02
C ALA A 112 -45.59 -37.26 -29.52
N PRO A 113 -46.07 -36.14 -28.93
CA PRO A 113 -45.24 -34.93 -28.90
C PRO A 113 -45.23 -34.18 -27.55
N ALA A 114 -46.20 -34.44 -26.64
CA ALA A 114 -46.42 -33.58 -25.47
C ALA A 114 -45.34 -33.70 -24.38
N GLY A 115 -44.87 -34.92 -24.09
CA GLY A 115 -43.81 -35.15 -23.09
C GLY A 115 -42.44 -34.63 -23.53
N HIS A 116 -42.12 -34.76 -24.83
CA HIS A 116 -40.88 -34.26 -25.41
C HIS A 116 -40.84 -32.73 -25.40
N ALA A 117 -41.93 -32.07 -25.83
CA ALA A 117 -42.02 -30.61 -25.79
C ALA A 117 -41.96 -30.04 -24.36
N ALA A 118 -42.60 -30.71 -23.38
CA ALA A 118 -42.55 -30.28 -21.99
C ALA A 118 -41.13 -30.36 -21.39
N MET A 119 -40.38 -31.42 -21.71
CA MET A 119 -39.00 -31.58 -21.25
C MET A 119 -38.05 -30.60 -21.94
N GLN A 120 -38.20 -30.40 -23.25
CA GLN A 120 -37.40 -29.41 -24.00
C GLN A 120 -37.61 -28.00 -23.44
N ASN A 121 -38.87 -27.62 -23.16
CA ASN A 121 -39.19 -26.35 -22.51
C ASN A 121 -38.58 -26.24 -21.11
N PHE A 122 -38.49 -27.33 -20.35
CA PHE A 122 -37.85 -27.35 -19.03
C PHE A 122 -36.34 -27.14 -19.11
N VAL A 123 -35.65 -27.84 -20.01
CA VAL A 123 -34.20 -27.66 -20.26
C VAL A 123 -33.92 -26.24 -20.75
N ASP A 124 -34.74 -25.71 -21.66
CA ASP A 124 -34.62 -24.33 -22.15
C ASP A 124 -34.89 -23.30 -21.05
N SER A 125 -35.80 -23.58 -20.11
CA SER A 125 -35.99 -22.76 -18.91
C SER A 125 -34.75 -22.78 -18.03
N MET A 126 -34.21 -23.96 -17.74
CA MET A 126 -33.02 -24.10 -16.90
C MET A 126 -31.79 -23.42 -17.50
N LEU A 127 -31.56 -23.56 -18.80
CA LEU A 127 -30.49 -22.88 -19.51
C LEU A 127 -30.64 -21.35 -19.44
N ARG A 128 -31.87 -20.84 -19.61
CA ARG A 128 -32.15 -19.40 -19.43
C ARG A 128 -31.87 -18.92 -18.02
N ASP A 129 -32.25 -19.70 -17.00
CA ASP A 129 -32.02 -19.37 -15.60
C ASP A 129 -30.52 -19.37 -15.25
N ILE A 130 -29.77 -20.34 -15.76
CA ILE A 130 -28.31 -20.41 -15.61
C ILE A 130 -27.67 -19.18 -16.26
N GLN A 131 -28.02 -18.86 -17.52
CA GLN A 131 -27.51 -17.69 -18.22
C GLN A 131 -27.85 -16.38 -17.50
N ALA A 132 -29.08 -16.24 -16.99
CA ALA A 132 -29.51 -15.08 -16.23
C ALA A 132 -28.75 -14.94 -14.90
N SER A 133 -28.48 -16.06 -14.22
CA SER A 133 -27.67 -16.10 -12.99
C SER A 133 -26.23 -15.62 -13.26
N TYR A 134 -25.60 -16.10 -14.33
CA TYR A 134 -24.27 -15.63 -14.73
C TYR A 134 -24.25 -14.14 -15.06
N ARG A 135 -25.21 -13.65 -15.84
CA ARG A 135 -25.33 -12.20 -16.13
C ARG A 135 -25.47 -11.37 -14.86
N ARG A 136 -26.32 -11.79 -13.92
CA ARG A 136 -26.48 -11.12 -12.62
C ARG A 136 -25.18 -11.09 -11.83
N ARG A 137 -24.43 -12.20 -11.83
CA ARG A 137 -23.14 -12.29 -11.13
C ARG A 137 -22.08 -11.40 -11.78
N GLU A 138 -21.99 -11.40 -13.10
CA GLU A 138 -21.10 -10.51 -13.85
C GLU A 138 -21.41 -9.05 -13.58
N GLU A 139 -22.70 -8.67 -13.61
CA GLU A 139 -23.12 -7.32 -13.25
C GLU A 139 -22.74 -6.95 -11.82
N GLN A 140 -22.92 -7.87 -10.86
CA GLN A 140 -22.53 -7.66 -9.47
C GLN A 140 -21.03 -7.41 -9.35
N LEU A 141 -20.20 -8.22 -10.01
CA LEU A 141 -18.75 -8.07 -10.02
C LEU A 141 -18.33 -6.76 -10.68
N ALA A 142 -18.94 -6.41 -11.82
CA ALA A 142 -18.68 -5.15 -12.51
C ALA A 142 -19.08 -3.94 -11.65
N ARG A 143 -20.19 -4.00 -10.93
CA ARG A 143 -20.62 -2.97 -9.97
C ARG A 143 -19.62 -2.83 -8.82
N ALA A 144 -19.17 -3.94 -8.23
CA ALA A 144 -18.19 -3.95 -7.16
C ALA A 144 -16.85 -3.36 -7.62
N ALA A 145 -16.34 -3.77 -8.80
CA ALA A 145 -15.12 -3.25 -9.40
C ALA A 145 -15.21 -1.73 -9.64
N ARG A 146 -16.33 -1.24 -10.19
CA ARG A 146 -16.58 0.20 -10.34
C ARG A 146 -16.59 0.92 -8.98
N GLY A 147 -17.18 0.31 -7.95
CA GLY A 147 -17.19 0.82 -6.58
C GLY A 147 -15.79 0.96 -5.99
N TYR A 148 -14.96 -0.08 -6.11
CA TYR A 148 -13.56 -0.04 -5.65
C TYR A 148 -12.75 1.01 -6.40
N ARG A 149 -12.89 1.10 -7.73
CA ARG A 149 -12.22 2.13 -8.54
C ARG A 149 -12.61 3.54 -8.10
N LYS A 150 -13.89 3.76 -7.75
CA LYS A 150 -14.36 5.05 -7.21
C LYS A 150 -13.69 5.36 -5.85
N ARG A 151 -13.69 4.41 -4.91
CA ARG A 151 -13.07 4.58 -3.59
C ARG A 151 -11.56 4.83 -3.69
N LEU A 152 -10.86 4.13 -4.59
CA LEU A 152 -9.44 4.35 -4.85
C LEU A 152 -9.15 5.77 -5.35
N LYS A 153 -9.97 6.29 -6.28
CA LYS A 153 -9.86 7.68 -6.73
C LYS A 153 -10.12 8.69 -5.61
N GLU A 154 -11.11 8.44 -4.76
CA GLU A 154 -11.38 9.29 -3.59
C GLU A 154 -10.23 9.27 -2.58
N LEU A 155 -9.61 8.11 -2.35
CA LEU A 155 -8.44 7.96 -1.49
C LEU A 155 -7.23 8.69 -2.06
N ALA A 156 -6.97 8.55 -3.37
CA ALA A 156 -5.89 9.25 -4.05
C ALA A 156 -6.05 10.78 -3.93
N LYS A 157 -7.27 11.31 -4.06
CA LYS A 157 -7.56 12.73 -3.86
C LYS A 157 -7.30 13.19 -2.42
N LYS A 158 -7.71 12.38 -1.42
CA LYS A 158 -7.41 12.69 -0.01
C LYS A 158 -5.90 12.69 0.25
N HIS A 159 -5.18 11.74 -0.35
CA HIS A 159 -3.72 11.67 -0.27
C HIS A 159 -3.05 12.89 -0.88
N GLU A 160 -3.51 13.35 -2.04
CA GLU A 160 -3.02 14.59 -2.66
C GLU A 160 -3.23 15.81 -1.75
N ASN A 161 -4.42 15.96 -1.16
CA ASN A 161 -4.69 17.03 -0.20
C ASN A 161 -3.77 16.96 1.02
N LEU A 162 -3.51 15.74 1.52
CA LEU A 162 -2.60 15.53 2.64
C LEU A 162 -1.16 15.88 2.28
N LEU A 163 -0.70 15.52 1.08
CA LEU A 163 0.62 15.90 0.58
C LEU A 163 0.77 17.43 0.49
N ILE A 164 -0.27 18.14 0.06
CA ILE A 164 -0.26 19.61 0.02
C ILE A 164 -0.12 20.19 1.44
N ALA A 165 -0.93 19.70 2.40
CA ALA A 165 -0.86 20.15 3.79
C ALA A 165 0.49 19.83 4.43
N TYR A 166 1.02 18.65 4.16
CA TYR A 166 2.34 18.21 4.61
C TYR A 166 3.45 19.11 4.04
N GLY A 167 3.42 19.40 2.74
CA GLY A 167 4.38 20.31 2.10
C GLY A 167 4.37 21.71 2.72
N LEU A 168 3.18 22.26 3.00
CA LEU A 168 3.04 23.53 3.69
C LEU A 168 3.65 23.49 5.11
N GLN A 169 3.36 22.43 5.87
CA GLN A 169 3.91 22.26 7.21
C GLN A 169 5.43 22.14 7.19
N ARG A 170 6.00 21.43 6.22
CA ARG A 170 7.46 21.32 6.04
C ARG A 170 8.11 22.66 5.77
N GLU A 171 7.49 23.48 4.92
CA GLU A 171 8.01 24.82 4.62
C GLU A 171 7.94 25.73 5.84
N GLN A 172 6.86 25.65 6.62
CA GLN A 172 6.74 26.37 7.89
C GLN A 172 7.83 25.96 8.88
N ILE A 173 8.12 24.67 9.02
CA ILE A 173 9.21 24.17 9.88
C ILE A 173 10.57 24.64 9.37
N ARG A 174 10.78 24.66 8.05
CA ARG A 174 12.03 25.16 7.45
C ARG A 174 12.26 26.64 7.68
N THR A 175 11.19 27.45 7.67
CA THR A 175 11.25 28.91 7.78
C THR A 175 11.23 29.41 9.23
N LEU A 176 10.46 28.77 10.11
CA LEU A 176 10.27 29.18 11.52
C LEU A 176 11.06 28.31 12.51
N GLY A 177 11.50 27.12 12.10
CA GLY A 177 12.22 26.18 12.96
C GLY A 177 13.70 26.52 13.12
N SER A 178 14.27 26.13 14.26
CA SER A 178 15.74 26.12 14.43
C SER A 178 16.36 25.06 13.51
N SER A 179 17.62 25.25 13.10
CA SER A 179 18.34 24.35 12.17
C SER A 179 18.43 22.88 12.60
N ALA A 180 18.05 22.57 13.85
CA ALA A 180 18.02 21.22 14.42
C ALA A 180 16.68 20.47 14.22
N MET A 181 15.62 21.11 13.72
CA MET A 181 14.32 20.45 13.50
C MET A 181 14.29 19.67 12.19
N ASP A 182 14.03 18.36 12.28
CA ASP A 182 13.83 17.50 11.11
C ASP A 182 12.48 17.83 10.43
N CYS A 183 12.55 18.15 9.15
CA CYS A 183 11.37 18.42 8.31
C CYS A 183 10.70 17.13 7.80
N GLY A 184 11.19 15.96 8.18
CA GLY A 184 10.68 14.66 7.75
C GLY A 184 10.97 14.34 6.27
N PRO A 185 10.44 13.20 5.78
CA PRO A 185 10.73 12.69 4.45
C PRO A 185 10.32 13.65 3.32
N ALA A 186 11.02 13.58 2.18
CA ALA A 186 10.66 14.35 1.01
C ALA A 186 9.29 13.93 0.45
N GLU A 187 8.49 14.90 -0.03
CA GLU A 187 7.19 14.64 -0.66
C GLU A 187 7.26 13.62 -1.81
N LEU A 188 8.39 13.59 -2.54
CA LEU A 188 8.63 12.65 -3.62
C LEU A 188 8.49 11.18 -3.17
N HIS A 189 8.92 10.87 -1.94
CA HIS A 189 8.85 9.52 -1.38
C HIS A 189 7.42 9.11 -0.97
N LEU A 190 6.51 10.09 -0.89
CA LEU A 190 5.13 9.89 -0.50
C LEU A 190 4.19 9.97 -1.71
N CYS A 191 4.69 10.25 -2.92
CA CYS A 191 3.86 10.34 -4.11
C CYS A 191 3.31 8.96 -4.54
N ILE A 192 2.03 8.92 -4.92
CA ILE A 192 1.44 7.75 -5.58
C ILE A 192 2.06 7.63 -6.98
N THR A 193 2.53 6.43 -7.34
CA THR A 193 3.14 6.14 -8.66
C THR A 193 2.20 5.45 -9.64
N ASP A 194 1.04 4.97 -9.17
CA ASP A 194 0.08 4.21 -9.98
C ASP A 194 -0.54 5.08 -11.11
N PRO A 195 -0.27 4.78 -12.39
CA PRO A 195 -0.74 5.58 -13.52
C PRO A 195 -2.26 5.56 -13.68
N GLU A 196 -2.98 4.54 -13.17
CA GLU A 196 -4.45 4.48 -13.24
C GLU A 196 -5.15 5.43 -12.28
N LEU A 197 -4.44 5.84 -11.21
CA LEU A 197 -4.96 6.71 -10.16
C LEU A 197 -4.54 8.17 -10.36
N LEU A 198 -3.45 8.41 -11.09
CA LEU A 198 -2.92 9.74 -11.35
C LEU A 198 -3.61 10.43 -12.54
N THR A 199 -4.02 11.68 -12.32
CA THR A 199 -4.36 12.59 -13.42
C THR A 199 -3.10 12.91 -14.25
N ASN A 200 -3.28 13.31 -15.51
CA ASN A 200 -2.14 13.71 -16.36
C ASN A 200 -1.28 14.79 -15.69
N SER A 201 -1.92 15.78 -15.07
CA SER A 201 -1.26 16.86 -14.34
C SER A 201 -0.47 16.36 -13.13
N ALA A 202 -1.00 15.40 -12.35
CA ALA A 202 -0.28 14.83 -11.22
C ALA A 202 0.97 14.03 -11.67
N ARG A 203 0.87 13.33 -12.81
CA ARG A 203 2.02 12.65 -13.43
C ARG A 203 3.11 13.63 -13.86
N GLU A 204 2.72 14.72 -14.52
CA GLU A 204 3.66 15.77 -14.92
C GLU A 204 4.32 16.43 -13.72
N LEU A 205 3.55 16.74 -12.66
CA LEU A 205 4.10 17.28 -11.41
C LEU A 205 5.12 16.34 -10.76
N ASN A 206 4.85 15.04 -10.72
CA ASN A 206 5.82 14.07 -10.19
C ASN A 206 7.11 14.03 -11.02
N ARG A 207 6.99 14.02 -12.35
CA ARG A 207 8.15 14.10 -13.25
C ARG A 207 8.97 15.38 -13.03
N LEU A 208 8.32 16.52 -12.86
CA LEU A 208 8.99 17.80 -12.60
C LEU A 208 9.69 17.79 -11.24
N ARG A 209 9.09 17.18 -10.21
CA ARG A 209 9.71 17.01 -8.89
C ARG A 209 10.97 16.15 -8.95
N GLU A 210 10.94 15.05 -9.71
CA GLU A 210 12.14 14.21 -9.93
C GLU A 210 13.25 14.96 -10.66
N GLN A 211 12.90 15.72 -11.70
CA GLN A 211 13.86 16.54 -12.44
C GLN A 211 14.47 17.64 -11.55
N LYS A 212 13.65 18.30 -10.74
CA LYS A 212 14.11 19.29 -9.75
C LYS A 212 15.11 18.65 -8.78
N ALA A 213 14.79 17.50 -8.19
CA ALA A 213 15.68 16.82 -7.26
C ALA A 213 17.03 16.45 -7.90
N LYS A 214 17.01 15.98 -9.15
CA LYS A 214 18.25 15.69 -9.91
C LYS A 214 19.09 16.95 -10.14
N LEU A 215 18.46 18.06 -10.51
CA LEU A 215 19.14 19.34 -10.72
C LEU A 215 19.71 19.91 -9.42
N GLU A 216 19.01 19.76 -8.30
CA GLU A 216 19.49 20.19 -6.98
C GLU A 216 20.76 19.43 -6.57
N VAL A 217 20.83 18.12 -6.83
CA VAL A 217 22.03 17.30 -6.59
C VAL A 217 23.19 17.77 -7.47
N GLN A 218 22.95 17.98 -8.78
CA GLN A 218 23.97 18.48 -9.70
C GLN A 218 24.50 19.87 -9.31
N LEU A 219 23.63 20.75 -8.78
CA LEU A 219 24.02 22.05 -8.28
C LEU A 219 24.91 21.95 -7.03
N GLN A 220 24.62 21.03 -6.11
CA GLN A 220 25.48 20.77 -4.96
C GLN A 220 26.85 20.22 -5.37
N GLU A 221 26.89 19.34 -6.37
CA GLU A 221 28.15 18.78 -6.91
C GLU A 221 29.02 19.85 -7.57
N LEU A 222 28.43 20.86 -8.24
CA LEU A 222 29.15 21.97 -8.86
C LEU A 222 29.59 23.06 -7.86
N GLN A 223 29.02 23.07 -6.66
CA GLN A 223 29.37 24.03 -5.59
C GLN A 223 30.42 23.49 -4.61
N GLN A 224 30.80 22.21 -4.74
CA GLN A 224 31.93 21.58 -4.05
C GLN A 224 33.19 21.62 -4.92
#